data_AF-A0A7Y8L592-F1
#
_entry.id   AF-A0A7Y8L592-F1
#
_cell.length_a   1.000
_cell.length_b   1.000
_cell.length_c   1.000
_cell.angle_alpha   90.00
_cell.angle_beta   90.00
_cell.angle_gamma   90.00
#
_symmetry.space_group_name_H-M   'P 1'
#
loop_
_entity.id
_entity.type
_entity.pdbx_description
1 polymer ?
#
loop_
_entity_poly.entity_id
_entity_poly.type
_entity_poly.pdbx_seq_one_letter_code
_entity_poly.pdbx_strand_id
1 'polypeptide(L)'
;MDEGLITLLLFIFLLIGLISGLSVSFVLGSIGVLFAVFLWGPHSLGVIPSLIFGKGMLSFGLIAIPLFILMGAILQESGMADGLFGAIHYWGGRLRGGLAVGCIAAAGALGILIHPSIIMIIYGMICQVSIGKLYAGGIFPGLLLSL
;
A
#
# COMPACT_ATOMS: atom_id res chain seq x y z
N MET A 1 -16.37 31.35 1.99
CA MET A 1 -16.90 30.43 0.96
C MET A 1 -17.56 29.29 1.70
N ASP A 2 -18.73 28.85 1.25
CA ASP A 2 -19.38 27.67 1.83
C ASP A 2 -18.49 26.43 1.64
N GLU A 3 -18.40 25.58 2.64
CA GLU A 3 -17.56 24.37 2.63
C GLU A 3 -17.87 23.45 1.44
N GLY A 4 -19.15 23.42 1.02
CA GLY A 4 -19.62 22.71 -0.17
C GLY A 4 -19.10 23.27 -1.49
N LEU A 5 -18.93 24.59 -1.59
CA LEU A 5 -18.37 25.23 -2.79
C LEU A 5 -16.87 24.92 -2.91
N ILE A 6 -16.14 24.97 -1.79
CA ILE A 6 -14.70 24.71 -1.75
C ILE A 6 -14.39 23.27 -2.15
N THR A 7 -15.12 22.31 -1.59
CA THR A 7 -14.95 20.87 -1.89
C THR A 7 -15.29 20.55 -3.34
N LEU A 8 -16.35 21.15 -3.89
CA LEU A 8 -16.73 20.98 -5.29
C LEU A 8 -15.67 21.57 -6.24
N LEU A 9 -15.12 22.74 -5.92
CA LEU A 9 -14.08 23.39 -6.72
C LEU A 9 -12.77 22.58 -6.68
N LEU A 10 -12.38 22.05 -5.51
CA LEU A 10 -11.26 21.12 -5.34
C LEU A 10 -11.43 19.85 -6.19
N PHE A 11 -12.63 19.26 -6.15
CA PHE A 11 -12.93 18.02 -6.86
C PHE A 11 -12.87 18.20 -8.38
N ILE A 12 -13.41 19.30 -8.91
CA ILE A 12 -13.36 19.62 -10.33
C ILE A 12 -11.92 19.86 -10.81
N PHE A 13 -11.14 20.65 -10.08
CA PHE A 13 -9.73 20.87 -10.42
C PHE A 13 -8.91 19.57 -10.37
N LEU A 14 -9.18 18.70 -9.39
CA LEU A 14 -8.55 17.39 -9.29
C LEU A 14 -8.86 16.50 -10.49
N LEU A 15 -10.13 16.43 -10.90
CA LEU A 15 -10.53 15.65 -12.08
C LEU A 15 -9.86 16.18 -13.36
N ILE A 16 -9.86 17.49 -13.57
CA ILE A 16 -9.22 18.09 -14.75
C ILE A 16 -7.71 17.82 -14.74
N GLY A 17 -7.06 17.96 -13.58
CA GLY A 17 -5.64 17.68 -13.42
C GLY A 17 -5.29 16.21 -13.70
N LEU A 18 -6.14 15.28 -13.29
CA LEU A 18 -5.95 13.84 -13.53
C LEU A 18 -6.16 13.48 -15.01
N ILE A 19 -7.17 14.07 -15.67
CA ILE A 19 -7.44 13.86 -17.09
C ILE A 19 -6.29 14.39 -17.97
N SER A 20 -5.56 15.40 -17.50
CA SER A 20 -4.41 15.99 -18.20
C SER A 20 -3.21 15.02 -18.36
N GLY A 21 -3.28 13.81 -17.80
CA GLY A 21 -2.24 12.78 -17.96
C GLY A 21 -0.94 13.05 -17.19
N LEU A 22 -0.92 14.10 -16.36
CA LEU A 22 0.20 14.40 -15.47
C LEU A 22 0.26 13.37 -14.33
N SER A 23 1.46 13.13 -13.78
CA SER A 23 1.59 12.21 -12.65
C SER A 23 0.74 12.69 -11.47
N VAL A 24 0.07 11.74 -10.82
CA VAL A 24 -0.87 11.99 -9.71
C VAL A 24 -0.22 12.84 -8.60
N SER A 25 1.08 12.65 -8.35
CA SER A 25 1.85 13.44 -7.38
C SER A 25 1.93 14.93 -7.73
N PHE A 26 2.10 15.28 -9.01
CA PHE A 26 2.10 16.68 -9.45
C PHE A 26 0.71 17.29 -9.37
N VAL A 27 -0.33 16.52 -9.72
CA VAL A 27 -1.72 16.98 -9.68
C VAL A 27 -2.16 17.25 -8.25
N LEU A 28 -2.00 16.30 -7.33
CA LEU A 28 -2.36 16.51 -5.92
C LEU A 28 -1.49 17.59 -5.25
N GLY A 29 -0.19 17.60 -5.55
CA GLY A 29 0.73 18.59 -4.98
C GLY A 29 0.40 20.01 -5.41
N SER A 30 0.19 20.23 -6.70
CA SER A 30 -0.12 21.57 -7.24
C SER A 30 -1.49 22.07 -6.77
N ILE A 31 -2.53 21.23 -6.83
CA ILE A 31 -3.88 21.61 -6.39
C ILE A 31 -3.89 21.85 -4.88
N GLY A 32 -3.21 21.01 -4.10
CA GLY A 32 -3.06 21.20 -2.66
C GLY A 32 -2.39 22.52 -2.30
N VAL A 33 -1.30 22.88 -2.99
CA VAL A 33 -0.60 24.16 -2.78
C VAL A 33 -1.44 25.35 -3.26
N LEU A 34 -2.05 25.25 -4.44
CA LEU A 34 -2.87 26.32 -5.04
C LEU A 34 -4.06 26.67 -4.15
N PHE A 35 -4.79 25.65 -3.69
CA PHE A 35 -5.93 25.84 -2.79
C PHE A 35 -5.50 26.22 -1.37
N ALA A 36 -4.38 25.70 -0.84
CA ALA A 36 -3.89 26.14 0.47
C ALA A 36 -3.56 27.64 0.49
N VAL A 37 -2.91 28.14 -0.57
CA VAL A 37 -2.61 29.56 -0.72
C VAL A 37 -3.89 30.39 -0.94
N PHE A 38 -4.84 29.86 -1.72
CA PHE A 38 -6.10 30.56 -2.00
C PHE A 38 -7.05 30.65 -0.80
N LEU A 39 -7.09 29.62 0.06
CA LEU A 39 -7.98 29.57 1.23
C LEU A 39 -7.38 30.12 2.52
N TRP A 40 -6.11 29.84 2.79
CA TRP A 40 -5.42 30.20 4.05
C TRP A 40 -4.35 31.29 3.88
N GLY A 41 -4.21 31.86 2.67
CA GLY A 41 -3.30 32.96 2.38
C GLY A 41 -1.81 32.55 2.33
N PRO A 42 -0.88 33.51 2.15
CA PRO A 42 0.55 33.26 1.94
C PRO A 42 1.26 32.58 3.13
N HIS A 43 0.68 32.66 4.33
CA HIS A 43 1.24 32.05 5.54
C HIS A 43 1.13 30.50 5.52
N SER A 44 0.23 29.95 4.71
CA SER A 44 0.05 28.50 4.54
C SER A 44 1.27 27.80 3.93
N LEU A 45 2.11 28.53 3.18
CA LEU A 45 3.31 28.00 2.54
C LEU A 45 4.35 27.48 3.55
N GLY A 46 4.38 28.02 4.78
CA GLY A 46 5.24 27.51 5.85
C GLY A 46 4.74 26.21 6.49
N VAL A 47 3.44 25.91 6.35
CA VAL A 47 2.82 24.72 6.93
C VAL A 47 2.97 23.50 6.01
N ILE A 48 3.06 23.72 4.70
CA ILE A 48 3.18 22.63 3.72
C ILE A 48 4.46 21.79 3.93
N PRO A 49 5.68 22.38 4.09
CA PRO A 49 6.88 21.60 4.36
C PRO A 49 6.82 20.87 5.70
N SER A 50 6.25 21.47 6.75
CA SER A 50 6.16 20.81 8.06
C SER A 50 5.16 19.65 8.07
N LEU A 51 4.10 19.71 7.26
CA LEU A 51 3.19 18.58 7.03
C LEU A 51 3.87 17.45 6.24
N ILE A 52 4.58 17.78 5.16
CA ILE A 52 5.19 16.79 4.26
C ILE A 52 6.41 16.14 4.91
N PHE A 53 7.38 16.92 5.38
CA PHE A 53 8.64 16.41 5.96
C PHE A 53 8.45 15.95 7.41
N GLY A 54 7.58 16.60 8.18
CA GLY A 54 7.38 16.29 9.60
C GLY A 54 6.39 15.15 9.88
N LYS A 55 5.37 14.95 9.04
CA LYS A 55 4.37 13.88 9.22
C LYS A 55 4.29 12.92 8.04
N GLY A 56 4.39 13.43 6.81
CA GLY A 56 4.28 12.63 5.59
C GLY A 56 5.45 11.66 5.40
N MET A 57 6.69 12.15 5.48
CA MET A 57 7.90 11.35 5.27
C MET A 57 8.22 10.39 6.42
N LEU A 58 7.80 10.74 7.65
CA LEU A 58 7.89 9.85 8.81
C LEU A 58 6.70 8.86 8.88
N SER A 59 5.82 8.84 7.87
CA SER A 59 4.72 7.90 7.82
C SER A 59 5.24 6.47 7.71
N PHE A 60 4.75 5.62 8.59
CA PHE A 60 5.00 4.17 8.56
C PHE A 60 4.66 3.54 7.21
N GLY A 61 3.71 4.12 6.46
CA GLY A 61 3.34 3.66 5.12
C GLY A 61 4.48 3.73 4.09
N LEU A 62 5.38 4.71 4.19
CA LEU A 62 6.49 4.86 3.25
C LEU A 62 7.62 3.86 3.51
N ILE A 63 7.87 3.51 4.78
CA ILE A 63 8.80 2.43 5.17
C ILE A 63 8.25 1.06 4.75
N ALA A 64 6.92 0.97 4.66
CA ALA A 64 6.24 -0.24 4.29
C ALA A 64 6.54 -0.65 2.83
N ILE A 65 6.58 0.29 1.88
CA ILE A 65 6.74 0.00 0.44
C ILE A 65 8.01 -0.82 0.13
N PRO A 66 9.23 -0.43 0.57
CA PRO A 66 10.43 -1.23 0.32
C PRO A 66 10.39 -2.59 1.01
N LEU A 67 9.87 -2.65 2.24
CA LEU A 67 9.72 -3.90 2.98
C LEU A 67 8.71 -4.86 2.30
N PHE A 68 7.67 -4.33 1.66
CA PHE A 68 6.70 -5.12 0.89
C PHE A 68 7.35 -5.73 -0.35
N ILE A 69 8.10 -4.92 -1.09
CA ILE A 69 8.82 -5.39 -2.28
C ILE A 69 9.85 -6.45 -1.87
N LEU A 70 10.56 -6.24 -0.77
CA LEU A 70 11.53 -7.19 -0.23
C LEU A 70 10.87 -8.52 0.16
N MET A 71 9.79 -8.48 0.94
CA MET A 71 9.09 -9.69 1.36
C MET A 71 8.49 -10.43 0.16
N GLY A 72 7.91 -9.71 -0.81
CA GLY A 72 7.45 -10.30 -2.06
C GLY A 72 8.56 -11.02 -2.82
N ALA A 73 9.75 -10.42 -2.90
CA ALA A 73 10.92 -11.04 -3.51
C ALA A 73 11.39 -12.30 -2.75
N ILE A 74 11.49 -12.24 -1.42
CA ILE A 74 11.87 -13.41 -0.58
C ILE A 74 10.86 -14.56 -0.74
N LEU A 75 9.57 -14.23 -0.83
CA LEU A 75 8.49 -15.21 -0.91
C LEU A 75 8.41 -15.87 -2.30
N GLN A 76 8.78 -15.15 -3.36
CA GLN A 76 8.94 -15.73 -4.70
C GLN A 76 10.21 -16.58 -4.81
N GLU A 77 11.35 -16.08 -4.34
CA GLU A 77 12.64 -16.81 -4.40
C GLU A 77 12.65 -18.08 -3.53
N SER A 78 11.85 -18.12 -2.45
CA SER A 78 11.73 -19.31 -1.59
C SER A 78 10.85 -20.43 -2.17
N GLY A 79 10.21 -20.23 -3.33
CA GLY A 79 9.32 -21.23 -3.94
C GLY A 79 8.04 -21.51 -3.14
N MET A 80 7.80 -20.79 -2.03
CA MET A 80 6.57 -20.92 -1.22
C MET A 80 5.32 -20.61 -2.05
N ALA A 81 5.41 -19.64 -2.96
CA ALA A 81 4.31 -19.30 -3.84
C ALA A 81 3.91 -20.47 -4.74
N ASP A 82 4.91 -21.16 -5.31
CA ASP A 82 4.69 -22.31 -6.20
C ASP A 82 4.17 -23.53 -5.43
N GLY A 83 4.70 -23.78 -4.23
CA GLY A 83 4.23 -24.86 -3.35
C GLY A 83 2.77 -24.68 -2.95
N LEU A 84 2.37 -23.45 -2.59
CA LEU A 84 0.98 -23.14 -2.25
C LEU A 84 0.05 -23.24 -3.46
N PHE A 85 0.49 -22.75 -4.62
CA PHE A 85 -0.25 -22.87 -5.88
C PHE A 85 -0.49 -24.35 -6.24
N GLY A 86 0.55 -25.19 -6.10
CA GLY A 86 0.48 -26.63 -6.29
C GLY A 86 -0.50 -27.32 -5.33
N ALA A 87 -0.49 -26.96 -4.04
CA ALA A 87 -1.41 -27.51 -3.05
C ALA A 87 -2.88 -27.19 -3.37
N ILE A 88 -3.15 -25.95 -3.79
CA ILE A 88 -4.50 -25.50 -4.19
C ILE A 88 -4.95 -26.22 -5.46
N HIS A 89 -4.05 -26.44 -6.42
CA HIS A 89 -4.34 -27.22 -7.62
C HIS A 89 -4.62 -28.70 -7.30
N TYR A 90 -3.89 -29.29 -6.36
CA TYR A 90 -4.11 -30.68 -5.93
C TYR A 90 -5.45 -30.84 -5.21
N TRP A 91 -5.84 -29.84 -4.42
CA TRP A 91 -7.07 -29.86 -3.65
C TRP A 91 -8.30 -29.52 -4.51
N GLY A 92 -8.18 -28.55 -5.42
CA GLY A 92 -9.26 -28.07 -6.29
C GLY A 92 -9.36 -28.73 -7.67
N GLY A 93 -8.35 -29.50 -8.10
CA GLY A 93 -8.24 -30.05 -9.46
C GLY A 93 -9.33 -31.05 -9.87
N ARG A 94 -10.12 -31.55 -8.90
CA ARG A 94 -11.23 -32.47 -9.17
C ARG A 94 -12.54 -31.78 -9.61
N LEU A 95 -12.59 -30.45 -9.58
CA LEU A 95 -13.78 -29.67 -9.96
C LEU A 95 -13.78 -29.36 -11.46
N ARG A 96 -14.95 -29.51 -12.12
CA ARG A 96 -15.14 -29.02 -13.50
C ARG A 96 -15.05 -27.49 -13.48
N GLY A 97 -14.03 -26.92 -14.13
CA GLY A 97 -13.65 -25.52 -13.99
C GLY A 97 -12.52 -25.24 -12.98
N GLY A 98 -11.85 -26.29 -12.50
CA GLY A 98 -10.83 -26.23 -11.44
C GLY A 98 -9.62 -25.33 -11.72
N LEU A 99 -9.32 -24.99 -12.97
CA LEU A 99 -8.31 -23.98 -13.32
C LEU A 99 -8.74 -22.56 -12.87
N ALA A 100 -9.99 -22.16 -13.14
CA ALA A 100 -10.49 -20.85 -12.74
C ALA A 100 -10.61 -20.76 -11.20
N VAL A 101 -11.15 -21.81 -10.58
CA VAL A 101 -11.27 -21.89 -9.11
C VAL A 101 -9.89 -21.93 -8.45
N GLY A 102 -8.96 -22.70 -9.02
CA GLY A 102 -7.57 -22.79 -8.56
C GLY A 102 -6.84 -21.46 -8.66
N CYS A 103 -6.97 -20.74 -9.78
CA CYS A 103 -6.40 -19.40 -9.94
C CYS A 103 -6.98 -18.39 -8.95
N ILE A 104 -8.30 -18.38 -8.71
CA ILE A 104 -8.93 -17.45 -7.76
C ILE A 104 -8.51 -17.79 -6.33
N ALA A 105 -8.54 -19.07 -5.95
CA ALA A 105 -8.14 -19.52 -4.62
C ALA A 105 -6.65 -19.25 -4.37
N ALA A 106 -5.79 -19.50 -5.35
CA ALA A 106 -4.36 -19.23 -5.25
C ALA A 106 -4.07 -17.72 -5.23
N ALA A 107 -4.74 -16.91 -6.04
CA ALA A 107 -4.62 -15.45 -5.99
C ALA A 107 -5.06 -14.89 -4.62
N GLY A 108 -6.13 -15.44 -4.04
CA GLY A 108 -6.58 -15.05 -2.69
C GLY A 108 -5.59 -15.44 -1.59
N ALA A 109 -5.08 -16.67 -1.62
CA ALA A 109 -4.16 -17.18 -0.61
C ALA A 109 -2.76 -16.53 -0.71
N LEU A 110 -2.21 -16.42 -1.92
CA LEU A 110 -0.93 -15.75 -2.17
C LEU A 110 -1.04 -14.24 -1.94
N GLY A 111 -2.19 -13.63 -2.25
CA GLY A 111 -2.46 -12.23 -1.95
C GLY A 111 -2.32 -11.93 -0.46
N ILE A 112 -2.85 -12.78 0.42
CA ILE A 112 -2.67 -12.65 1.87
C ILE A 112 -1.22 -12.90 2.30
N LEU A 113 -0.52 -13.84 1.66
CA LEU A 113 0.89 -14.14 1.95
C LEU A 113 1.85 -13.00 1.54
N ILE A 114 1.52 -12.27 0.47
CA ILE A 114 2.28 -11.12 -0.06
C ILE A 114 1.89 -9.81 0.64
N HIS A 115 0.64 -9.70 1.12
CA HIS A 115 0.14 -8.59 1.96
C HIS A 115 -0.04 -8.94 3.47
N PRO A 116 0.90 -9.64 4.15
CA PRO A 116 0.81 -9.80 5.62
C PRO A 116 0.93 -8.44 6.33
N SER A 117 1.33 -7.44 5.55
CA SER A 117 1.70 -6.09 5.86
C SER A 117 0.68 -5.18 6.48
N ILE A 118 -0.49 -4.99 5.85
CA ILE A 118 -1.48 -4.02 6.34
C ILE A 118 -1.96 -4.48 7.72
N ILE A 119 -2.21 -5.78 7.85
CA ILE A 119 -2.60 -6.40 9.10
C ILE A 119 -1.46 -6.31 10.13
N MET A 120 -0.21 -6.60 9.76
CA MET A 120 0.95 -6.42 10.66
C MET A 120 1.22 -4.97 11.07
N ILE A 121 1.00 -4.00 10.18
CA ILE A 121 1.18 -2.57 10.47
C ILE A 121 0.12 -2.12 11.45
N ILE A 122 -1.14 -2.48 11.21
CA ILE A 122 -2.24 -2.20 12.14
C ILE A 122 -1.96 -2.88 13.48
N TYR A 123 -1.51 -4.14 13.48
CA TYR A 123 -1.15 -4.86 14.69
C TYR A 123 0.04 -4.21 15.43
N GLY A 124 1.09 -3.81 14.70
CA GLY A 124 2.24 -3.11 15.25
C GLY A 124 1.91 -1.71 15.78
N MET A 125 0.96 -1.02 15.15
CA MET A 125 0.42 0.25 15.63
C MET A 125 -0.38 0.07 16.93
N ILE A 126 -1.22 -0.96 17.01
CA ILE A 126 -2.00 -1.27 18.23
C ILE A 126 -1.06 -1.69 19.36
N CYS A 127 -0.07 -2.54 19.08
CA CYS A 127 0.88 -3.05 20.06
C CYS A 127 2.08 -2.13 20.34
N GLN A 128 2.17 -0.96 19.67
CA GLN A 128 3.29 -0.01 19.80
C GLN A 128 4.69 -0.65 19.61
N VAL A 129 4.78 -1.65 18.74
CA VAL A 129 6.03 -2.36 18.44
C VAL A 129 6.55 -1.96 17.06
N SER A 130 7.87 -1.94 16.90
CA SER A 130 8.52 -1.59 15.63
C SER A 130 8.10 -2.57 14.54
N ILE A 131 7.48 -2.04 13.48
CA ILE A 131 7.06 -2.79 12.30
C ILE A 131 8.26 -3.52 11.68
N GLY A 132 9.42 -2.88 11.59
CA GLY A 132 10.63 -3.52 11.05
C GLY A 132 11.03 -4.79 11.81
N LYS A 133 10.85 -4.83 13.13
CA LYS A 133 11.11 -6.04 13.95
C LYS A 133 10.07 -7.13 13.72
N LEU A 134 8.79 -6.75 13.56
CA LEU A 134 7.71 -7.66 13.20
C LEU A 134 7.99 -8.37 11.86
N TYR A 135 8.45 -7.62 10.85
CA TYR A 135 8.86 -8.20 9.56
C TYR A 135 10.12 -9.05 9.66
N ALA A 136 11.14 -8.59 10.37
CA ALA A 136 12.37 -9.34 10.57
C ALA A 136 12.11 -10.68 11.29
N GLY A 137 11.13 -10.73 12.20
CA GLY A 137 10.68 -11.97 12.83
C GLY A 137 10.08 -12.99 11.86
N GLY A 138 9.56 -12.55 10.71
CA GLY A 138 9.05 -13.42 9.64
C GLY A 138 10.13 -14.03 8.75
N ILE A 139 11.36 -13.49 8.76
CA ILE A 139 12.49 -14.01 7.98
C ILE A 139 12.91 -15.39 8.48
N PHE A 140 12.91 -15.59 9.81
CA PHE A 140 13.31 -16.86 10.43
C PHE A 140 12.43 -18.06 10.04
N PRO A 141 11.09 -18.01 10.14
CA PRO A 141 10.23 -19.08 9.64
C PRO A 141 10.29 -19.21 8.11
N GLY A 142 10.47 -18.10 7.38
CA GLY A 142 10.63 -18.14 5.92
C GLY A 142 11.87 -18.94 5.48
N LEU A 143 13.00 -18.76 6.17
CA LEU A 143 14.22 -19.54 5.95
C LEU A 143 14.06 -21.02 6.33
N LEU A 144 13.39 -21.30 7.45
CA LEU A 144 13.11 -22.67 7.89
C LEU A 144 12.22 -23.46 6.93
N LEU A 145 11.27 -22.80 6.26
CA LEU A 145 10.41 -23.42 5.26
C LEU A 145 11.11 -23.57 3.90
N SER A 146 12.18 -22.81 3.66
CA SER A 146 12.95 -22.86 2.41
C SER A 146 14.00 -23.99 2.36
N LEU A 147 14.25 -24.66 3.48
CA LEU A 147 15.28 -25.68 3.68
C LEU A 147 14.63 -27.06 3.81
#